data_AF-A0A1X0UH22-F1
#
_entry.id   AF-A0A1X0UH22-F1
#
_cell.length_a   1.000
_cell.length_b   1.000
_cell.length_c   1.000
_cell.angle_alpha   90.00
_cell.angle_beta   90.00
_cell.angle_gamma   90.00
#
_symmetry.space_group_name_H-M   'P 1'
#
loop_
_entity.id
_entity.type
_entity.pdbx_description
1 polymer ?
#
loop_
_entity_poly.entity_id
_entity_poly.type
_entity_poly.pdbx_seq_one_letter_code
_entity_poly.pdbx_strand_id
1 'polypeptide(L)'
;MSDVAKVIPLHGGGSGRTASARNTDQSRVERSRSRHPSSYSEVRPPTPLITPTFAAPPVATAPVSVPIDAIREKLVDQIAGTAEFLRRRLAGDYQIDEFGYDPHFADAVWLPLLRPLFDKWFRVEVKGIENIPNDGGALVVANHAGVIPIDALMTSVAVRDHHPAHRPLRMLAADMAFEMPGVGSIARKAGHTLACNPDAERLLRMGEVAAVFPEGFKGIGKPFSERYKLQRFGRGGFVSAALRTGAPIIPCSIVGSEEIYPKIGDLTTLARLMGMPYFPVTPLFPHFGPLGLIPLPSKWYIEFGKPIYTDSYEAQASDDPMVLFELTDHVRETIQHTLYRLLAKRRNVFLG
;
A
#
# COMPACT_ATOMS: atom_id res chain seq x y z
N MET A 1 -38.25 2.97 -52.01
CA MET A 1 -39.21 4.06 -51.79
C MET A 1 -39.57 4.05 -50.32
N SER A 2 -38.86 4.85 -49.53
CA SER A 2 -39.04 4.98 -48.09
C SER A 2 -38.71 6.42 -47.69
N ASP A 3 -39.42 6.90 -46.68
CA ASP A 3 -39.89 8.26 -46.53
C ASP A 3 -38.86 9.39 -46.42
N VAL A 4 -39.25 10.50 -47.04
CA VAL A 4 -38.60 11.82 -47.00
C VAL A 4 -38.94 12.51 -45.67
N ALA A 5 -37.92 12.72 -44.83
CA ALA A 5 -38.05 13.54 -43.62
C ALA A 5 -38.16 15.02 -43.99
N LYS A 6 -39.23 15.67 -43.52
CA LYS A 6 -39.59 17.07 -43.79
C LYS A 6 -39.07 17.96 -42.66
N VAL A 7 -38.35 19.01 -43.03
CA VAL A 7 -37.78 20.07 -42.17
C VAL A 7 -38.79 21.23 -42.03
N ILE A 8 -38.55 22.11 -41.02
CA ILE A 8 -38.95 23.55 -40.86
C ILE A 8 -40.08 23.79 -39.81
N PRO A 9 -40.09 24.86 -38.95
CA PRO A 9 -39.04 25.79 -38.45
C PRO A 9 -39.06 26.08 -36.91
N LEU A 10 -38.01 26.78 -36.46
CA LEU A 10 -37.92 27.58 -35.23
C LEU A 10 -38.51 28.98 -35.41
N HIS A 11 -39.24 29.50 -34.41
CA HIS A 11 -39.45 30.91 -33.95
C HIS A 11 -40.26 30.79 -32.63
N GLY A 12 -40.14 31.58 -31.56
CA GLY A 12 -39.47 32.83 -31.25
C GLY A 12 -40.34 33.63 -30.26
N GLY A 13 -39.80 34.01 -29.09
CA GLY A 13 -40.23 35.18 -28.30
C GLY A 13 -41.35 35.02 -27.25
N GLY A 14 -41.13 35.55 -26.04
CA GLY A 14 -42.21 35.84 -25.10
C GLY A 14 -41.85 35.86 -23.60
N SER A 15 -40.93 36.73 -23.19
CA SER A 15 -40.65 37.05 -21.77
C SER A 15 -41.79 37.87 -21.16
N GLY A 16 -42.45 37.35 -20.12
CA GLY A 16 -43.44 38.07 -19.30
C GLY A 16 -42.88 38.41 -17.92
N ARG A 17 -42.51 39.67 -17.71
CA ARG A 17 -42.30 40.32 -16.41
C ARG A 17 -43.62 40.92 -15.92
N THR A 18 -44.00 40.68 -14.68
CA THR A 18 -44.87 41.58 -13.90
C THR A 18 -44.27 41.83 -12.52
N ALA A 19 -44.33 43.10 -12.10
CA ALA A 19 -43.82 43.66 -10.87
C ALA A 19 -44.97 44.20 -10.01
N SER A 20 -44.65 44.59 -8.76
CA SER A 20 -45.44 45.34 -7.75
C SER A 20 -45.83 44.48 -6.54
N ALA A 21 -45.64 44.84 -5.25
CA ALA A 21 -45.15 46.06 -4.60
C ALA A 21 -44.77 45.81 -3.12
N ARG A 22 -43.87 46.67 -2.60
CA ARG A 22 -43.78 47.38 -1.28
C ARG A 22 -44.47 46.68 -0.07
N ASN A 23 -43.84 46.55 1.10
CA ASN A 23 -43.44 47.65 1.98
C ASN A 23 -42.60 47.17 3.20
N THR A 24 -41.75 48.07 3.73
CA THR A 24 -41.28 48.21 5.13
C THR A 24 -40.60 47.03 5.85
N ASP A 25 -39.31 47.16 6.15
CA ASP A 25 -38.87 47.66 7.46
C ASP A 25 -37.36 47.97 7.45
N GLN A 26 -37.03 49.23 7.72
CA GLN A 26 -35.68 49.75 7.90
C GLN A 26 -35.38 49.71 9.40
N SER A 27 -34.50 48.83 9.84
CA SER A 27 -33.69 49.15 11.01
C SER A 27 -32.39 48.36 11.05
N ARG A 28 -31.32 49.10 11.36
CA ARG A 28 -30.07 48.62 11.98
C ARG A 28 -28.89 48.28 11.05
N VAL A 29 -28.55 49.24 10.19
CA VAL A 29 -27.14 49.54 9.87
C VAL A 29 -26.87 50.95 10.37
N GLU A 30 -26.28 51.09 11.56
CA GLU A 30 -25.50 52.27 11.98
C GLU A 30 -25.03 52.07 13.42
N ARG A 31 -23.74 51.79 13.60
CA ARG A 31 -22.93 52.25 14.75
C ARG A 31 -21.47 51.89 14.54
N SER A 32 -20.84 52.67 13.66
CA SER A 32 -19.43 52.97 13.76
C SER A 32 -19.28 54.46 13.51
N ARG A 33 -19.02 55.22 14.58
CA ARG A 33 -17.98 56.27 14.67
C ARG A 33 -18.24 57.27 15.79
N SER A 34 -17.11 57.79 16.27
CA SER A 34 -16.90 59.04 17.01
C SER A 34 -17.51 59.17 18.40
N ARG A 35 -16.70 58.94 19.45
CA ARG A 35 -16.58 59.88 20.58
C ARG A 35 -15.13 59.94 21.07
N HIS A 36 -14.54 61.12 20.93
CA HIS A 36 -13.30 61.59 21.56
C HIS A 36 -13.62 62.96 22.20
N PRO A 37 -12.68 63.59 22.93
CA PRO A 37 -12.58 63.72 24.39
C PRO A 37 -13.16 65.03 24.95
N SER A 38 -13.26 65.12 26.29
CA SER A 38 -13.18 66.32 27.15
C SER A 38 -14.35 66.50 28.13
N SER A 39 -14.01 66.94 29.35
CA SER A 39 -14.82 67.23 30.55
C SER A 39 -15.39 65.99 31.25
N TYR A 40 -15.06 65.67 32.51
CA TYR A 40 -14.85 66.54 33.66
C TYR A 40 -13.67 66.10 34.55
N SER A 41 -13.01 67.11 35.09
CA SER A 41 -11.96 67.08 36.10
C SER A 41 -12.45 66.52 37.43
N GLU A 42 -11.69 65.62 38.04
CA GLU A 42 -11.68 65.48 39.49
C GLU A 42 -10.26 65.15 39.97
N VAL A 43 -9.76 65.96 40.89
CA VAL A 43 -8.39 65.95 41.40
C VAL A 43 -8.23 64.80 42.39
N ARG A 44 -7.25 63.93 42.09
CA ARG A 44 -6.91 62.70 42.81
C ARG A 44 -5.95 63.00 43.98
N PRO A 45 -6.12 62.41 45.19
CA PRO A 45 -5.05 62.39 46.19
C PRO A 45 -3.95 61.39 45.78
N PRO A 46 -2.68 61.59 46.21
CA PRO A 46 -1.56 60.79 45.74
C PRO A 46 -1.66 59.35 46.24
N THR A 47 -1.87 58.42 45.32
CA THR A 47 -1.74 56.97 45.57
C THR A 47 -0.26 56.60 45.46
N PRO A 48 0.31 55.83 46.40
CA PRO A 48 1.72 55.47 46.40
C PRO A 48 2.13 54.67 45.16
N LEU A 49 3.36 54.91 44.71
CA LEU A 49 4.00 54.24 43.57
C LEU A 49 4.12 52.74 43.84
N ILE A 50 3.26 51.95 43.20
CA ILE A 50 3.43 50.50 43.06
C ILE A 50 4.44 50.29 41.93
N THR A 51 5.63 49.82 42.27
CA THR A 51 6.61 49.33 41.30
C THR A 51 6.02 48.14 40.57
N PRO A 52 5.94 48.12 39.23
CA PRO A 52 5.48 46.95 38.50
C PRO A 52 6.55 45.87 38.57
N THR A 53 6.34 44.87 39.42
CA THR A 53 7.04 43.59 39.33
C THR A 53 6.58 42.91 38.04
N PHE A 54 7.37 43.01 36.97
CA PHE A 54 7.26 42.11 35.83
C PHE A 54 7.70 40.72 36.29
N ALA A 55 6.78 39.94 36.85
CA ALA A 55 6.95 38.50 36.95
C ALA A 55 6.78 37.93 35.55
N ALA A 56 7.90 37.55 34.92
CA ALA A 56 7.87 36.70 33.74
C ALA A 56 7.07 35.42 34.06
N PRO A 57 6.22 34.90 33.17
CA PRO A 57 5.63 33.59 33.37
C PRO A 57 6.78 32.57 33.56
N PRO A 58 6.65 31.58 34.45
CA PRO A 58 7.68 30.57 34.58
C PRO A 58 7.83 29.88 33.23
N VAL A 59 8.97 30.11 32.58
CA VAL A 59 9.44 29.24 31.50
C VAL A 59 9.67 27.90 32.18
N ALA A 60 8.67 27.03 32.13
CA ALA A 60 8.84 25.63 32.46
C ALA A 60 9.76 25.04 31.39
N THR A 61 11.07 25.15 31.59
CA THR A 61 12.04 24.24 31.01
C THR A 61 11.82 22.89 31.68
N ALA A 62 10.78 22.17 31.27
CA ALA A 62 10.76 20.74 31.48
C ALA A 62 11.96 20.19 30.69
N PRO A 63 12.95 19.54 31.32
CA PRO A 63 13.92 18.80 30.53
C PRO A 63 13.11 17.80 29.72
N VAL A 64 13.23 17.86 28.39
CA VAL A 64 12.94 16.70 27.55
C VAL A 64 14.05 15.71 27.89
N SER A 65 13.92 15.03 29.03
CA SER A 65 14.74 13.89 29.38
C SER A 65 14.33 12.80 28.41
N VAL A 66 15.04 12.70 27.30
CA VAL A 66 15.06 11.45 26.54
C VAL A 66 15.57 10.41 27.55
N PRO A 67 14.77 9.43 27.98
CA PRO A 67 15.20 8.54 29.04
C PRO A 67 16.39 7.74 28.52
N ILE A 68 17.58 8.10 28.99
CA ILE A 68 18.84 7.45 28.59
C ILE A 68 18.74 5.96 28.90
N ASP A 69 18.00 5.59 29.95
CA ASP A 69 17.70 4.21 30.32
C ASP A 69 16.87 3.47 29.25
N ALA A 70 15.86 4.10 28.66
CA ALA A 70 15.07 3.47 27.59
C ALA A 70 15.88 3.33 26.28
N ILE A 71 16.81 4.24 26.01
CA ILE A 71 17.77 4.11 24.90
C ILE A 71 18.76 2.98 25.19
N ARG A 72 19.26 2.91 26.43
CA ARG A 72 20.21 1.89 26.88
C ARG A 72 19.58 0.50 26.86
N GLU A 73 18.35 0.34 27.33
CA GLU A 73 17.60 -0.91 27.27
C GLU A 73 17.39 -1.36 25.83
N LYS A 74 16.93 -0.48 24.94
CA LYS A 74 16.83 -0.81 23.50
C LYS A 74 18.17 -1.19 22.88
N LEU A 75 19.25 -0.52 23.26
CA LEU A 75 20.59 -0.85 22.77
C LEU A 75 21.07 -2.20 23.31
N VAL A 76 20.81 -2.51 24.58
CA VAL A 76 21.13 -3.80 25.20
C VAL A 76 20.32 -4.92 24.55
N ASP A 77 19.02 -4.72 24.32
CA ASP A 77 18.16 -5.70 23.65
C ASP A 77 18.60 -5.93 22.20
N GLN A 78 19.00 -4.87 21.49
CA GLN A 78 19.55 -4.99 20.13
C GLN A 78 20.88 -5.73 20.12
N ILE A 79 21.78 -5.45 21.07
CA ILE A 79 23.07 -6.13 21.18
C ILE A 79 22.87 -7.60 21.55
N ALA A 80 21.99 -7.90 22.51
CA ALA A 80 21.66 -9.25 22.92
C ALA A 80 21.04 -10.06 21.77
N GLY A 81 20.08 -9.48 21.05
CA GLY A 81 19.48 -10.10 19.87
C GLY A 81 20.48 -10.33 18.73
N THR A 82 21.40 -9.38 18.51
CA THR A 82 22.46 -9.53 17.49
C THR A 82 23.50 -10.59 17.91
N ALA A 83 23.87 -10.66 19.18
CA ALA A 83 24.78 -11.66 19.71
C ALA A 83 24.17 -13.07 19.68
N GLU A 84 22.89 -13.20 20.03
CA GLU A 84 22.14 -14.46 19.92
C GLU A 84 22.04 -14.90 18.45
N PHE A 85 21.72 -13.97 17.55
CA PHE A 85 21.69 -14.22 16.12
C PHE A 85 23.03 -14.76 15.60
N LEU A 86 24.13 -14.07 15.93
CA LEU A 86 25.48 -14.49 15.53
C LEU A 86 25.87 -15.83 16.16
N ARG A 87 25.53 -16.05 17.43
CA ARG A 87 25.80 -17.32 18.11
C ARG A 87 25.09 -18.49 17.43
N ARG A 88 23.78 -18.37 17.16
CA ARG A 88 23.01 -19.42 16.48
C ARG A 88 23.55 -19.68 15.08
N ARG A 89 23.97 -18.62 14.37
CA ARG A 89 24.58 -18.76 13.03
C ARG A 89 25.93 -19.48 13.07
N LEU A 90 26.80 -19.12 14.01
CA LEU A 90 28.10 -19.76 14.19
C LEU A 90 27.98 -21.20 14.70
N ALA A 91 26.96 -21.48 15.51
CA ALA A 91 26.67 -22.82 15.99
C ALA A 91 26.02 -23.73 14.93
N GLY A 92 25.63 -23.19 13.77
CA GLY A 92 24.90 -23.92 12.73
C GLY A 92 23.48 -24.30 13.13
N ASP A 93 22.95 -23.74 14.22
CA ASP A 93 21.64 -24.05 14.77
C ASP A 93 20.56 -23.17 14.13
N TYR A 94 20.37 -23.37 12.82
CA TYR A 94 19.30 -22.74 12.04
C TYR A 94 18.75 -23.75 11.04
N GLN A 95 17.43 -23.74 10.88
CA GLN A 95 16.74 -24.62 9.93
C GLN A 95 16.55 -23.87 8.61
N ILE A 96 16.87 -24.55 7.51
CA ILE A 96 16.55 -24.10 6.16
C ILE A 96 15.60 -25.11 5.55
N ASP A 97 14.46 -24.64 5.04
CA ASP A 97 13.52 -25.53 4.34
C ASP A 97 14.00 -25.90 2.93
N GLU A 98 13.28 -26.81 2.27
CA GLU A 98 13.62 -27.28 0.92
C GLU A 98 13.58 -26.20 -0.18
N PHE A 99 13.00 -25.03 0.09
CA PHE A 99 12.98 -23.88 -0.81
C PHE A 99 14.03 -22.82 -0.45
N GLY A 100 14.81 -23.05 0.61
CA GLY A 100 15.87 -22.17 1.07
C GLY A 100 15.44 -21.14 2.11
N TYR A 101 14.20 -21.20 2.64
CA TYR A 101 13.73 -20.27 3.66
C TYR A 101 14.48 -20.47 4.97
N ASP A 102 14.94 -19.35 5.51
CA ASP A 102 15.66 -19.29 6.77
C ASP A 102 14.84 -18.37 7.70
N PRO A 103 13.96 -18.94 8.54
CA PRO A 103 13.09 -18.15 9.41
C PRO A 103 13.88 -17.19 10.29
N HIS A 104 15.03 -17.65 10.79
CA HIS A 104 15.90 -16.87 11.65
C HIS A 104 16.50 -15.66 10.91
N PHE A 105 16.95 -15.83 9.66
CA PHE A 105 17.35 -14.70 8.81
C PHE A 105 16.18 -13.76 8.49
N ALA A 106 15.01 -14.32 8.16
CA ALA A 106 13.85 -13.54 7.77
C ALA A 106 13.38 -12.61 8.91
N ASP A 107 13.29 -13.14 10.13
CA ASP A 107 12.80 -12.38 11.29
C ASP A 107 13.83 -11.45 11.90
N ALA A 108 15.10 -11.87 11.96
CA ALA A 108 16.14 -11.10 12.64
C ALA A 108 16.79 -10.04 11.75
N VAL A 109 16.78 -10.23 10.44
CA VAL A 109 17.49 -9.35 9.49
C VAL A 109 16.54 -8.78 8.45
N TRP A 110 15.85 -9.63 7.68
CA TRP A 110 15.14 -9.17 6.49
C TRP A 110 13.93 -8.28 6.80
N LEU A 111 12.99 -8.76 7.63
CA LEU A 111 11.79 -8.00 7.98
C LEU A 111 12.09 -6.74 8.80
N PRO A 112 12.99 -6.74 9.79
CA PRO A 112 13.40 -5.52 10.48
C PRO A 112 13.91 -4.41 9.55
N LEU A 113 14.59 -4.76 8.45
CA LEU A 113 15.04 -3.77 7.45
C LEU A 113 13.87 -3.16 6.65
N LEU A 114 12.78 -3.91 6.48
CA LEU A 114 11.60 -3.48 5.73
C LEU A 114 10.61 -2.67 6.58
N ARG A 115 10.54 -2.92 7.90
CA ARG A 115 9.60 -2.26 8.83
C ARG A 115 9.63 -0.73 8.80
N PRO A 116 10.78 -0.02 8.75
CA PRO A 116 10.77 1.44 8.64
C PRO A 116 10.07 1.94 7.37
N LEU A 117 10.21 1.19 6.27
CA LEU A 117 9.54 1.50 5.01
C LEU A 117 8.03 1.27 5.16
N PHE A 118 7.64 0.16 5.79
CA PHE A 118 6.25 -0.19 6.07
C PHE A 118 5.55 0.81 7.01
N ASP A 119 6.09 1.01 8.22
CA ASP A 119 5.46 1.77 9.31
C ASP A 119 5.51 3.28 9.09
N LYS A 120 6.64 3.80 8.58
CA LYS A 120 6.93 5.23 8.57
C LYS A 120 6.87 5.84 7.17
N TRP A 121 7.51 5.19 6.21
CA TRP A 121 7.60 5.73 4.85
C TRP A 121 6.28 5.59 4.09
N PHE A 122 5.69 4.39 4.14
CA PHE A 122 4.42 4.07 3.48
C PHE A 122 3.22 4.10 4.42
N ARG A 123 3.44 4.03 5.74
CA ARG A 123 2.39 4.07 6.77
C ARG A 123 1.29 3.05 6.46
N VAL A 124 1.68 1.82 6.15
CA VAL A 124 0.77 0.79 5.65
C VAL A 124 -0.33 0.51 6.67
N GLU A 125 -1.58 0.49 6.22
CA GLU A 125 -2.72 -0.01 6.99
C GLU A 125 -3.14 -1.39 6.47
N VAL A 126 -3.18 -2.37 7.38
CA VAL A 126 -3.57 -3.74 7.06
C VAL A 126 -5.01 -3.99 7.50
N LYS A 127 -5.82 -4.64 6.65
CA LYS A 127 -7.21 -5.03 6.93
C LYS A 127 -7.48 -6.45 6.44
N GLY A 128 -8.37 -7.15 7.14
CA GLY A 128 -8.83 -8.48 6.74
C GLY A 128 -7.77 -9.57 6.85
N ILE A 129 -6.68 -9.33 7.60
CA ILE A 129 -5.57 -10.28 7.75
C ILE A 129 -6.04 -11.62 8.35
N GLU A 130 -7.10 -11.57 9.14
CA GLU A 130 -7.81 -12.71 9.73
C GLU A 130 -8.48 -13.63 8.69
N ASN A 131 -8.59 -13.22 7.42
CA ASN A 131 -9.06 -14.08 6.34
C ASN A 131 -8.00 -15.09 5.88
N ILE A 132 -6.73 -14.87 6.20
CA ILE A 132 -5.70 -15.90 6.02
C ILE A 132 -5.88 -16.92 7.16
N PRO A 133 -5.89 -18.23 6.88
CA PRO A 133 -6.07 -19.23 7.93
C PRO A 133 -4.81 -19.36 8.81
N ASN A 134 -5.02 -19.68 10.10
CA ASN A 134 -3.94 -19.89 11.07
C ASN A 134 -3.10 -21.13 10.76
N ASP A 135 -3.71 -22.14 10.14
CA ASP A 135 -3.12 -23.40 9.74
C ASP A 135 -3.55 -23.74 8.30
N GLY A 136 -2.88 -24.71 7.69
CA GLY A 136 -3.14 -25.10 6.31
C GLY A 136 -2.64 -24.11 5.26
N GLY A 137 -2.79 -24.51 4.00
CA GLY A 137 -2.28 -23.77 2.85
C GLY A 137 -3.25 -22.67 2.43
N ALA A 138 -2.73 -21.54 1.98
CA ALA A 138 -3.55 -20.47 1.40
C ALA A 138 -2.80 -19.75 0.29
N LEU A 139 -3.51 -19.33 -0.75
CA LEU A 139 -2.94 -18.63 -1.89
C LEU A 139 -3.39 -17.17 -1.91
N VAL A 140 -2.52 -16.26 -1.48
CA VAL A 140 -2.75 -14.82 -1.58
C VAL A 140 -2.55 -14.38 -3.03
N VAL A 141 -3.55 -13.73 -3.62
CA VAL A 141 -3.51 -13.25 -5.01
C VAL A 141 -3.66 -11.73 -5.01
N ALA A 142 -2.63 -11.01 -5.45
CA ALA A 142 -2.58 -9.54 -5.33
C ALA A 142 -2.39 -8.82 -6.67
N ASN A 143 -2.86 -7.56 -6.73
CA ASN A 143 -2.46 -6.64 -7.81
C ASN A 143 -0.96 -6.32 -7.71
N HIS A 144 -0.32 -6.05 -8.85
CA HIS A 144 1.12 -5.80 -8.95
C HIS A 144 1.42 -4.44 -9.54
N ALA A 145 2.38 -3.72 -8.95
CA ALA A 145 2.75 -2.39 -9.43
C ALA A 145 4.14 -1.94 -8.98
N GLY A 146 4.52 -0.76 -9.47
CA GLY A 146 5.55 0.05 -8.83
C GLY A 146 6.96 -0.31 -9.26
N VAL A 147 7.20 -0.72 -10.52
CA VAL A 147 8.53 -0.83 -11.19
C VAL A 147 9.54 -1.83 -10.56
N ILE A 148 9.52 -1.98 -9.26
CA ILE A 148 10.27 -2.87 -8.39
C ILE A 148 9.22 -3.45 -7.43
N PRO A 149 9.27 -4.75 -7.11
CA PRO A 149 8.21 -5.44 -6.35
C PRO A 149 8.22 -5.09 -4.85
N ILE A 150 8.16 -3.81 -4.50
CA ILE A 150 8.07 -3.33 -3.11
C ILE A 150 6.71 -3.69 -2.51
N ASP A 151 5.68 -3.77 -3.32
CA ASP A 151 4.36 -4.29 -2.95
C ASP A 151 4.43 -5.71 -2.36
N ALA A 152 5.17 -6.60 -3.00
CA ALA A 152 5.42 -7.96 -2.51
C ALA A 152 6.15 -7.94 -1.15
N LEU A 153 7.16 -7.09 -0.99
CA LEU A 153 7.91 -6.98 0.26
C LEU A 153 7.03 -6.46 1.42
N MET A 154 6.24 -5.42 1.17
CA MET A 154 5.34 -4.88 2.20
C MET A 154 4.21 -5.86 2.54
N THR A 155 3.73 -6.65 1.59
CA THR A 155 2.75 -7.72 1.85
C THR A 155 3.35 -8.79 2.76
N SER A 156 4.64 -9.10 2.61
CA SER A 156 5.34 -10.05 3.49
C SER A 156 5.43 -9.54 4.94
N VAL A 157 5.72 -8.25 5.11
CA VAL A 157 5.67 -7.59 6.43
C VAL A 157 4.26 -7.60 7.00
N ALA A 158 3.25 -7.26 6.19
CA ALA A 158 1.85 -7.27 6.61
C ALA A 158 1.43 -8.64 7.15
N VAL A 159 1.74 -9.73 6.43
CA VAL A 159 1.37 -11.07 6.88
C VAL A 159 2.16 -11.46 8.13
N ARG A 160 3.49 -11.30 8.16
CA ARG A 160 4.27 -11.73 9.33
C ARG A 160 3.92 -10.97 10.61
N ASP A 161 3.76 -9.65 10.52
CA ASP A 161 3.62 -8.79 11.70
C ASP A 161 2.16 -8.62 12.17
N HIS A 162 1.17 -8.73 11.27
CA HIS A 162 -0.25 -8.52 11.63
C HIS A 162 -1.08 -9.81 11.70
N HIS A 163 -0.61 -10.93 11.13
CA HIS A 163 -1.36 -12.18 11.20
C HIS A 163 -1.26 -12.78 12.62
N PRO A 164 -2.36 -13.28 13.23
CA PRO A 164 -2.34 -13.81 14.60
C PRO A 164 -1.33 -14.96 14.81
N ALA A 165 -1.23 -15.86 13.84
CA ALA A 165 -0.25 -16.95 13.83
C ALA A 165 1.13 -16.57 13.27
N HIS A 166 1.40 -15.28 13.01
CA HIS A 166 2.66 -14.78 12.44
C HIS A 166 3.14 -15.57 11.22
N ARG A 167 2.27 -15.84 10.25
CA ARG A 167 2.58 -16.76 9.15
C ARG A 167 3.64 -16.15 8.22
N PRO A 168 4.61 -16.93 7.69
CA PRO A 168 5.49 -16.42 6.64
C PRO A 168 4.74 -16.35 5.31
N LEU A 169 5.08 -15.36 4.48
CA LEU A 169 4.52 -15.23 3.13
C LEU A 169 5.52 -15.73 2.08
N ARG A 170 5.14 -16.79 1.35
CA ARG A 170 5.98 -17.48 0.37
C ARG A 170 5.70 -16.96 -1.03
N MET A 171 6.49 -16.00 -1.50
CA MET A 171 6.29 -15.40 -2.83
C MET A 171 6.67 -16.35 -3.96
N LEU A 172 5.78 -16.43 -4.96
CA LEU A 172 6.01 -17.06 -6.25
C LEU A 172 6.53 -15.99 -7.22
N ALA A 173 7.84 -15.94 -7.40
CA ALA A 173 8.53 -14.91 -8.17
C ALA A 173 9.08 -15.43 -9.51
N ALA A 174 9.23 -14.53 -10.49
CA ALA A 174 9.81 -14.87 -11.79
C ALA A 174 11.31 -15.24 -11.68
N ASP A 175 11.80 -16.07 -12.60
CA ASP A 175 13.20 -16.55 -12.64
C ASP A 175 14.22 -15.40 -12.52
N MET A 176 13.95 -14.28 -13.18
CA MET A 176 14.77 -13.07 -13.16
C MET A 176 15.05 -12.54 -11.74
N ALA A 177 14.15 -12.75 -10.78
CA ALA A 177 14.37 -12.35 -9.38
C ALA A 177 15.49 -13.17 -8.72
N PHE A 178 15.72 -14.40 -9.18
CA PHE A 178 16.71 -15.33 -8.64
C PHE A 178 18.04 -15.31 -9.39
N GLU A 179 18.06 -14.81 -10.62
CA GLU A 179 19.28 -14.65 -11.43
C GLU A 179 20.09 -13.41 -11.04
N MET A 180 19.46 -12.42 -10.37
CA MET A 180 20.14 -11.22 -9.92
C MET A 180 21.14 -11.52 -8.77
N PRO A 181 22.44 -11.16 -8.93
CA PRO A 181 23.45 -11.37 -7.90
C PRO A 181 23.07 -10.76 -6.56
N GLY A 182 23.20 -11.53 -5.47
CA GLY A 182 22.80 -11.13 -4.12
C GLY A 182 21.29 -11.22 -3.87
N VAL A 183 20.48 -10.63 -4.76
CA VAL A 183 19.00 -10.60 -4.63
C VAL A 183 18.42 -12.01 -4.58
N GLY A 184 18.82 -12.91 -5.49
CA GLY A 184 18.30 -14.27 -5.50
C GLY A 184 18.58 -15.05 -4.21
N SER A 185 19.75 -14.83 -3.61
CA SER A 185 20.11 -15.46 -2.34
C SER A 185 19.28 -14.95 -1.15
N ILE A 186 18.98 -13.64 -1.14
CA ILE A 186 18.12 -13.02 -0.13
C ILE A 186 16.67 -13.48 -0.33
N ALA A 187 16.19 -13.52 -1.57
CA ALA A 187 14.84 -13.96 -1.90
C ALA A 187 14.60 -15.41 -1.45
N ARG A 188 15.54 -16.33 -1.71
CA ARG A 188 15.48 -17.71 -1.22
C ARG A 188 15.44 -17.77 0.31
N LYS A 189 16.35 -17.07 0.99
CA LYS A 189 16.37 -17.01 2.46
C LYS A 189 15.11 -16.38 3.07
N ALA A 190 14.48 -15.46 2.36
CA ALA A 190 13.19 -14.87 2.72
C ALA A 190 11.99 -15.79 2.40
N GLY A 191 12.23 -16.96 1.78
CA GLY A 191 11.23 -17.99 1.52
C GLY A 191 10.52 -17.88 0.18
N HIS A 192 11.10 -17.14 -0.76
CA HIS A 192 10.52 -16.97 -2.08
C HIS A 192 11.00 -18.07 -3.04
N THR A 193 10.07 -18.60 -3.85
CA THR A 193 10.34 -19.64 -4.84
C THR A 193 9.90 -19.25 -6.25
N LEU A 194 10.19 -20.09 -7.23
CA LEU A 194 9.83 -19.86 -8.63
C LEU A 194 8.31 -19.84 -8.80
N ALA A 195 7.83 -18.98 -9.70
CA ALA A 195 6.44 -18.91 -10.11
C ALA A 195 6.07 -20.05 -11.07
N CYS A 196 6.05 -21.27 -10.54
CA CYS A 196 5.62 -22.47 -11.28
C CYS A 196 4.62 -23.30 -10.45
N ASN A 197 3.74 -24.03 -11.14
CA ASN A 197 2.70 -24.83 -10.48
C ASN A 197 3.25 -25.88 -9.50
N PRO A 198 4.30 -26.66 -9.82
CA PRO A 198 4.82 -27.66 -8.89
C PRO A 198 5.24 -27.08 -7.54
N ASP A 199 5.90 -25.92 -7.55
CA ASP A 199 6.33 -25.25 -6.32
C ASP A 199 5.16 -24.64 -5.56
N ALA A 200 4.21 -24.01 -6.27
CA ALA A 200 2.99 -23.49 -5.68
C ALA A 200 2.19 -24.61 -4.99
N GLU A 201 1.94 -25.71 -5.69
CA GLU A 201 1.21 -26.86 -5.16
C GLU A 201 1.92 -27.46 -3.94
N ARG A 202 3.26 -27.58 -3.99
CA ARG A 202 4.04 -28.13 -2.88
C ARG A 202 3.97 -27.25 -1.63
N LEU A 203 4.15 -25.94 -1.77
CA LEU A 203 3.97 -24.99 -0.66
C LEU A 203 2.56 -25.09 -0.05
N LEU A 204 1.53 -25.09 -0.90
CA LEU A 204 0.14 -25.16 -0.44
C LEU A 204 -0.16 -26.49 0.28
N ARG A 205 0.35 -27.63 -0.22
CA ARG A 205 0.21 -28.94 0.43
C ARG A 205 0.96 -29.05 1.75
N MET A 206 2.08 -28.35 1.89
CA MET A 206 2.83 -28.25 3.16
C MET A 206 2.11 -27.38 4.20
N GLY A 207 1.00 -26.75 3.81
CA GLY A 207 0.27 -25.86 4.68
C GLY A 207 0.97 -24.52 4.85
N GLU A 208 1.61 -23.99 3.80
CA GLU A 208 2.23 -22.66 3.79
C GLU A 208 1.30 -21.61 3.15
N VAL A 209 1.51 -20.33 3.49
CA VAL A 209 0.83 -19.20 2.83
C VAL A 209 1.66 -18.76 1.63
N ALA A 210 1.24 -19.14 0.43
CA ALA A 210 1.87 -18.72 -0.82
C ALA A 210 1.25 -17.42 -1.35
N ALA A 211 2.01 -16.67 -2.13
CA ALA A 211 1.53 -15.43 -2.74
C ALA A 211 1.94 -15.30 -4.21
N VAL A 212 1.02 -14.80 -5.03
CA VAL A 212 1.24 -14.58 -6.46
C VAL A 212 0.65 -13.26 -6.93
N PHE A 213 1.32 -12.68 -7.92
CA PHE A 213 0.97 -11.42 -8.57
C PHE A 213 0.65 -11.69 -10.04
N PRO A 214 -0.57 -12.14 -10.38
CA PRO A 214 -0.89 -12.74 -11.68
C PRO A 214 -0.86 -11.76 -12.86
N GLU A 215 -0.75 -10.45 -12.64
CA GLU A 215 -0.45 -9.47 -13.68
C GLU A 215 1.00 -9.60 -14.21
N GLY A 216 1.91 -10.14 -13.39
CA GLY A 216 3.33 -10.31 -13.69
C GLY A 216 3.99 -9.01 -14.16
N PHE A 217 4.85 -9.12 -15.17
CA PHE A 217 5.56 -7.96 -15.75
C PHE A 217 4.63 -6.89 -16.35
N LYS A 218 3.40 -7.26 -16.75
CA LYS A 218 2.43 -6.30 -17.29
C LYS A 218 1.89 -5.37 -16.20
N GLY A 219 1.68 -5.88 -14.99
CA GLY A 219 1.22 -5.09 -13.86
C GLY A 219 2.30 -4.16 -13.33
N ILE A 220 3.46 -4.73 -12.96
CA ILE A 220 4.59 -3.98 -12.38
C ILE A 220 5.12 -2.87 -13.31
N GLY A 221 5.10 -3.11 -14.62
CA GLY A 221 5.63 -2.21 -15.64
C GLY A 221 4.58 -1.27 -16.27
N LYS A 222 3.35 -1.22 -15.77
CA LYS A 222 2.29 -0.40 -16.39
C LYS A 222 2.53 1.11 -16.22
N PRO A 223 2.07 1.95 -17.16
CA PRO A 223 2.22 3.39 -17.05
C PRO A 223 1.34 3.96 -15.92
N PHE A 224 1.76 5.08 -15.34
CA PHE A 224 1.05 5.73 -14.24
C PHE A 224 -0.38 6.19 -14.59
N SER A 225 -0.67 6.40 -15.88
CA SER A 225 -2.02 6.68 -16.40
C SER A 225 -2.98 5.50 -16.24
N GLU A 226 -2.46 4.27 -16.17
CA GLU A 226 -3.21 3.03 -15.97
C GLU A 226 -3.23 2.57 -14.52
N ARG A 227 -2.78 3.43 -13.59
CA ARG A 227 -2.70 3.03 -12.20
C ARG A 227 -4.05 2.57 -11.63
N TYR A 228 -4.03 1.55 -10.80
CA TYR A 228 -5.18 0.88 -10.19
C TYR A 228 -6.18 0.24 -11.16
N LYS A 229 -5.78 0.12 -12.42
CA LYS A 229 -6.45 -0.76 -13.38
C LYS A 229 -5.66 -2.04 -13.44
N LEU A 230 -6.30 -3.14 -13.04
CA LEU A 230 -5.71 -4.46 -13.13
C LEU A 230 -5.53 -4.83 -14.59
N GLN A 231 -4.31 -5.26 -14.91
CA GLN A 231 -4.02 -5.89 -16.18
C GLN A 231 -4.64 -7.29 -16.21
N ARG A 232 -4.80 -7.84 -17.42
CA ARG A 232 -5.32 -9.19 -17.57
C ARG A 232 -4.43 -10.20 -16.85
N PHE A 233 -5.03 -11.05 -16.03
CA PHE A 233 -4.34 -12.16 -15.39
C PHE A 233 -3.91 -13.21 -16.43
N GLY A 234 -2.90 -14.01 -16.06
CA GLY A 234 -2.42 -15.11 -16.90
C GLY A 234 -3.49 -16.18 -17.18
N ARG A 235 -3.06 -17.34 -17.68
CA ARG A 235 -3.95 -18.44 -18.10
C ARG A 235 -4.55 -19.26 -16.94
N GLY A 236 -4.74 -18.66 -15.76
CA GLY A 236 -5.32 -19.35 -14.61
C GLY A 236 -4.42 -20.39 -13.93
N GLY A 237 -3.09 -20.36 -14.13
CA GLY A 237 -2.18 -21.31 -13.49
C GLY A 237 -2.28 -21.31 -11.96
N PHE A 238 -2.35 -20.12 -11.35
CA PHE A 238 -2.52 -20.00 -9.90
C PHE A 238 -3.85 -20.60 -9.40
N VAL A 239 -4.91 -20.49 -10.20
CA VAL A 239 -6.21 -21.09 -9.91
C VAL A 239 -6.11 -22.61 -9.99
N SER A 240 -5.45 -23.14 -11.02
CA SER A 240 -5.20 -24.58 -11.15
C SER A 240 -4.45 -25.13 -9.93
N ALA A 241 -3.41 -24.44 -9.46
CA ALA A 241 -2.69 -24.83 -8.25
C ALA A 241 -3.57 -24.82 -6.99
N ALA A 242 -4.42 -23.81 -6.83
CA ALA A 242 -5.38 -23.73 -5.71
C ALA A 242 -6.40 -24.88 -5.77
N LEU A 243 -7.00 -25.15 -6.93
CA LEU A 243 -7.95 -26.25 -7.13
C LEU A 243 -7.33 -27.62 -6.87
N ARG A 244 -6.10 -27.87 -7.36
CA ARG A 244 -5.39 -29.15 -7.15
C ARG A 244 -5.06 -29.44 -5.70
N THR A 245 -4.94 -28.41 -4.88
CA THR A 245 -4.57 -28.50 -3.46
C THR A 245 -5.75 -28.29 -2.51
N GLY A 246 -6.88 -27.80 -3.01
CA GLY A 246 -8.02 -27.38 -2.18
C GLY A 246 -7.73 -26.14 -1.34
N ALA A 247 -6.61 -25.45 -1.57
CA ALA A 247 -6.23 -24.29 -0.79
C ALA A 247 -7.10 -23.07 -1.17
N PRO A 248 -7.66 -22.34 -0.19
CA PRO A 248 -8.43 -21.14 -0.47
C PRO A 248 -7.57 -20.06 -1.14
N ILE A 249 -8.19 -19.33 -2.06
CA ILE A 249 -7.61 -18.12 -2.65
C ILE A 249 -8.02 -16.93 -1.78
N ILE A 250 -7.04 -16.13 -1.36
CA ILE A 250 -7.25 -14.90 -0.60
C ILE A 250 -6.99 -13.70 -1.52
N PRO A 251 -8.02 -13.03 -2.07
CA PRO A 251 -7.82 -11.84 -2.89
C PRO A 251 -7.21 -10.72 -2.06
N CYS A 252 -6.11 -10.13 -2.50
CA CYS A 252 -5.41 -9.07 -1.78
C CYS A 252 -5.35 -7.80 -2.64
N SER A 253 -5.77 -6.68 -2.07
CA SER A 253 -5.76 -5.38 -2.75
C SER A 253 -4.76 -4.45 -2.09
N ILE A 254 -3.81 -3.97 -2.88
CA ILE A 254 -2.73 -3.09 -2.47
C ILE A 254 -2.92 -1.73 -3.13
N VAL A 255 -3.25 -0.74 -2.31
CA VAL A 255 -3.32 0.68 -2.70
C VAL A 255 -2.11 1.41 -2.14
N GLY A 256 -1.53 2.35 -2.89
CA GLY A 256 -0.35 3.11 -2.48
C GLY A 256 0.91 2.76 -3.29
N SER A 257 1.06 1.49 -3.66
CA SER A 257 2.24 0.97 -4.35
C SER A 257 2.42 1.56 -5.75
N GLU A 258 1.34 1.94 -6.42
CA GLU A 258 1.39 2.47 -7.78
C GLU A 258 1.91 3.91 -7.87
N GLU A 259 2.03 4.61 -6.74
CA GLU A 259 2.55 5.97 -6.69
C GLU A 259 4.03 6.09 -6.37
N ILE A 260 4.68 5.01 -5.95
CA ILE A 260 6.07 5.07 -5.48
C ILE A 260 7.06 5.36 -6.61
N TYR A 261 6.72 4.96 -7.85
CA TYR A 261 7.42 5.36 -9.07
C TYR A 261 6.41 5.65 -10.19
N PRO A 262 6.05 6.92 -10.41
CA PRO A 262 5.19 7.30 -11.52
C PRO A 262 5.90 7.02 -12.86
N LYS A 263 5.65 5.84 -13.44
CA LYS A 263 6.22 5.45 -14.75
C LYS A 263 5.52 6.25 -15.85
N ILE A 264 6.24 7.16 -16.48
CA ILE A 264 5.75 8.04 -17.55
C ILE A 264 6.20 7.57 -18.94
N GLY A 265 7.17 6.66 -19.01
CA GLY A 265 7.69 6.14 -20.26
C GLY A 265 8.53 4.89 -20.08
N ASP A 266 8.98 4.34 -21.20
CA ASP A 266 9.78 3.12 -21.27
C ASP A 266 10.83 3.24 -22.37
N LEU A 267 12.09 2.91 -22.06
CA LEU A 267 13.17 2.90 -23.05
C LEU A 267 13.42 1.46 -23.54
N THR A 268 12.54 0.96 -24.41
CA THR A 268 12.52 -0.43 -24.87
C THR A 268 13.86 -0.91 -25.46
N THR A 269 14.60 -0.03 -26.14
CA THR A 269 15.92 -0.39 -26.69
C THR A 269 16.94 -0.70 -25.58
N LEU A 270 16.97 0.11 -24.53
CA LEU A 270 17.84 -0.14 -23.37
C LEU A 270 17.38 -1.35 -22.58
N ALA A 271 16.07 -1.54 -22.43
CA ALA A 271 15.50 -2.73 -21.78
C ALA A 271 15.99 -4.01 -22.46
N ARG A 272 15.88 -4.08 -23.80
CA ARG A 272 16.35 -5.22 -24.60
C ARG A 272 17.85 -5.43 -24.50
N LEU A 273 18.64 -4.35 -24.53
CA LEU A 273 20.10 -4.41 -24.42
C LEU A 273 20.53 -5.00 -23.06
N MET A 274 19.80 -4.70 -22.00
CA MET A 274 20.09 -5.19 -20.64
C MET A 274 19.34 -6.46 -20.26
N GLY A 275 18.58 -7.08 -21.17
CA GLY A 275 17.78 -8.27 -20.87
C GLY A 275 16.64 -8.04 -19.86
N MET A 276 16.20 -6.79 -19.70
CA MET A 276 15.13 -6.41 -18.77
C MET A 276 13.77 -6.36 -19.49
N PRO A 277 12.65 -6.62 -18.78
CA PRO A 277 11.32 -6.60 -19.38
C PRO A 277 10.89 -5.18 -19.80
N TYR A 278 11.41 -4.17 -19.12
CA TYR A 278 11.22 -2.74 -19.42
C TYR A 278 12.35 -1.93 -18.79
N PHE A 279 12.54 -0.70 -19.27
CA PHE A 279 13.44 0.27 -18.66
C PHE A 279 12.61 1.49 -18.24
N PRO A 280 12.33 1.65 -16.94
CA PRO A 280 11.38 2.66 -16.47
C PRO A 280 11.91 4.06 -16.75
N VAL A 281 11.04 4.96 -17.19
CA VAL A 281 11.27 6.40 -17.13
C VAL A 281 10.27 6.98 -16.14
N THR A 282 10.79 7.63 -15.11
CA THR A 282 10.04 8.30 -14.04
C THR A 282 10.52 9.75 -13.94
N PRO A 283 9.80 10.62 -13.21
CA PRO A 283 10.30 11.99 -12.98
C PRO A 283 11.70 12.05 -12.35
N LEU A 284 12.10 11.02 -11.59
CA LEU A 284 13.38 10.99 -10.90
C LEU A 284 14.44 10.08 -11.57
N PHE A 285 14.02 9.09 -12.34
CA PHE A 285 14.91 8.14 -13.02
C PHE A 285 14.70 8.20 -14.54
N PRO A 286 15.76 8.29 -15.36
CA PRO A 286 17.17 8.08 -15.03
C PRO A 286 17.94 9.34 -14.60
N HIS A 287 17.32 10.52 -14.58
CA HIS A 287 17.99 11.81 -14.36
C HIS A 287 18.85 11.87 -13.09
N PHE A 288 18.40 11.28 -11.98
CA PHE A 288 19.15 11.22 -10.71
C PHE A 288 19.88 9.89 -10.49
N GLY A 289 20.04 9.07 -11.54
CA GLY A 289 20.69 7.76 -11.46
C GLY A 289 20.04 6.86 -10.39
N PRO A 290 20.81 6.08 -9.61
CA PRO A 290 20.28 5.19 -8.58
C PRO A 290 19.43 5.89 -7.50
N LEU A 291 19.66 7.18 -7.21
CA LEU A 291 18.83 7.92 -6.26
C LEU A 291 17.39 8.11 -6.77
N GLY A 292 17.19 8.11 -8.09
CA GLY A 292 15.87 8.13 -8.72
C GLY A 292 15.07 6.83 -8.56
N LEU A 293 15.70 5.77 -8.03
CA LEU A 293 15.06 4.50 -7.69
C LEU A 293 14.67 4.42 -6.20
N ILE A 294 14.80 5.51 -5.43
CA ILE A 294 14.25 5.56 -4.08
C ILE A 294 12.73 5.77 -4.19
N PRO A 295 11.91 4.92 -3.56
CA PRO A 295 10.45 5.00 -3.69
C PRO A 295 9.92 6.30 -3.09
N LEU A 296 9.02 6.98 -3.80
CA LEU A 296 8.31 8.14 -3.26
C LEU A 296 7.42 7.71 -2.08
N PRO A 297 7.29 8.55 -1.03
CA PRO A 297 6.39 8.24 0.07
C PRO A 297 4.93 8.33 -0.41
N SER A 298 4.13 7.33 -0.10
CA SER A 298 2.68 7.32 -0.32
C SER A 298 2.00 6.59 0.83
N LYS A 299 0.74 6.89 1.14
CA LYS A 299 -0.05 6.14 2.13
C LYS A 299 -0.56 4.84 1.52
N TRP A 300 -0.33 3.72 2.20
CA TRP A 300 -0.72 2.40 1.70
C TRP A 300 -1.88 1.79 2.47
N TYR A 301 -2.69 1.01 1.74
CA TYR A 301 -3.67 0.09 2.29
C TYR A 301 -3.43 -1.29 1.69
N ILE A 302 -3.32 -2.31 2.55
CA ILE A 302 -3.28 -3.72 2.16
C ILE A 302 -4.51 -4.37 2.77
N GLU A 303 -5.45 -4.78 1.92
CA GLU A 303 -6.66 -5.47 2.36
C GLU A 303 -6.70 -6.89 1.82
N PHE A 304 -6.71 -7.86 2.74
CA PHE A 304 -6.95 -9.26 2.47
C PHE A 304 -8.46 -9.52 2.50
N GLY A 305 -9.02 -9.86 1.35
CA GLY A 305 -10.44 -10.11 1.13
C GLY A 305 -10.89 -11.46 1.68
N LYS A 306 -12.20 -11.72 1.56
CA LYS A 306 -12.79 -12.99 2.00
C LYS A 306 -12.20 -14.18 1.20
N PRO A 307 -11.99 -15.34 1.84
CA PRO A 307 -11.51 -16.53 1.15
C PRO A 307 -12.48 -16.97 0.05
N ILE A 308 -11.93 -17.33 -1.11
CA ILE A 308 -12.62 -18.06 -2.16
C ILE A 308 -12.19 -19.51 -2.03
N TYR A 309 -13.09 -20.34 -1.51
CA TYR A 309 -12.82 -21.75 -1.26
C TYR A 309 -12.81 -22.55 -2.57
N THR A 310 -11.86 -23.47 -2.68
CA THR A 310 -11.60 -24.29 -3.88
C THR A 310 -11.77 -25.78 -3.62
N ASP A 311 -12.02 -26.17 -2.36
CA ASP A 311 -12.18 -27.54 -1.88
C ASP A 311 -13.51 -28.19 -2.30
N SER A 312 -14.53 -27.39 -2.60
CA SER A 312 -15.83 -27.86 -3.07
C SER A 312 -15.86 -28.22 -4.57
N TYR A 313 -14.79 -27.95 -5.32
CA TYR A 313 -14.73 -28.23 -6.75
C TYR A 313 -14.35 -29.69 -7.02
N GLU A 314 -14.84 -30.26 -8.11
CA GLU A 314 -14.45 -31.59 -8.56
C GLU A 314 -12.96 -31.61 -8.97
N ALA A 315 -12.30 -32.76 -8.81
CA ALA A 315 -10.86 -32.88 -9.11
C ALA A 315 -10.51 -32.52 -10.56
N GLN A 316 -11.43 -32.73 -11.51
CA GLN A 316 -11.27 -32.42 -12.92
C GLN A 316 -11.33 -30.90 -13.21
N ALA A 317 -11.87 -30.11 -12.29
CA ALA A 317 -12.03 -28.66 -12.46
C ALA A 317 -10.68 -27.94 -12.63
N SER A 318 -9.58 -28.49 -12.10
CA SER A 318 -8.26 -27.88 -12.25
C SER A 318 -7.71 -27.87 -13.67
N ASP A 319 -8.29 -28.69 -14.55
CA ASP A 319 -7.90 -28.83 -15.95
C ASP A 319 -9.00 -28.31 -16.91
N ASP A 320 -10.15 -27.86 -16.39
CA ASP A 320 -11.24 -27.27 -17.17
C ASP A 320 -10.96 -25.78 -17.47
N PRO A 321 -10.72 -25.40 -18.74
CA PRO A 321 -10.43 -24.02 -19.09
C PRO A 321 -11.53 -23.02 -18.74
N MET A 322 -12.81 -23.44 -18.74
CA MET A 322 -13.93 -22.56 -18.41
C MET A 322 -13.92 -22.25 -16.91
N VAL A 323 -13.78 -23.26 -16.06
CA VAL A 323 -13.72 -23.07 -14.60
C VAL A 323 -12.51 -22.22 -14.22
N LEU A 324 -11.34 -22.50 -14.82
CA LEU A 324 -10.14 -21.70 -14.59
C LEU A 324 -10.34 -20.25 -15.00
N PHE A 325 -11.00 -19.99 -16.14
CA PHE A 325 -11.29 -18.65 -16.61
C PHE A 325 -12.26 -17.91 -15.69
N GLU A 326 -13.40 -18.51 -15.34
CA GLU A 326 -14.41 -17.92 -14.46
C GLU A 326 -13.85 -17.59 -13.09
N LEU A 327 -13.11 -18.51 -12.47
CA LEU A 327 -12.52 -18.30 -11.15
C LEU A 327 -11.38 -17.28 -11.20
N THR A 328 -10.57 -17.26 -12.28
CA THR A 328 -9.56 -16.21 -12.49
C THR A 328 -10.21 -14.84 -12.60
N ASP A 329 -11.31 -14.73 -13.34
CA ASP A 329 -12.00 -13.46 -13.54
C ASP A 329 -12.70 -13.01 -12.25
N HIS A 330 -13.33 -13.93 -11.51
CA HIS A 330 -13.93 -13.66 -10.21
C HIS A 330 -12.91 -13.08 -9.21
N VAL A 331 -11.70 -13.67 -9.14
CA VAL A 331 -10.60 -13.15 -8.30
C VAL A 331 -10.19 -11.75 -8.76
N ARG A 332 -10.01 -11.55 -10.07
CA ARG A 332 -9.62 -10.25 -10.65
C ARG A 332 -10.65 -9.17 -10.34
N GLU A 333 -11.93 -9.44 -10.55
CA GLU A 333 -13.03 -8.51 -10.29
C GLU A 333 -13.14 -8.16 -8.81
N THR A 334 -12.96 -9.15 -7.92
CA THR A 334 -12.96 -8.96 -6.48
C THR A 334 -11.86 -7.98 -6.05
N ILE A 335 -10.65 -8.14 -6.58
CA ILE A 335 -9.53 -7.23 -6.32
C ILE A 335 -9.83 -5.85 -6.92
N GLN A 336 -10.32 -5.78 -8.15
CA GLN A 336 -10.63 -4.51 -8.83
C GLN A 336 -11.68 -3.68 -8.07
N HIS A 337 -12.74 -4.33 -7.61
CA HIS A 337 -13.79 -3.69 -6.83
C HIS A 337 -13.26 -3.20 -5.48
N THR A 338 -12.43 -4.00 -4.82
CA THR A 338 -11.81 -3.65 -3.53
C THR A 338 -10.85 -2.48 -3.67
N LEU A 339 -10.04 -2.43 -4.74
CA LEU A 339 -9.19 -1.28 -5.09
C LEU A 339 -10.02 -0.01 -5.25
N TYR A 340 -11.10 -0.03 -6.05
CA TYR A 340 -11.94 1.15 -6.25
C TYR A 340 -12.61 1.61 -4.96
N ARG A 341 -13.10 0.69 -4.13
CA ARG A 341 -13.68 1.01 -2.82
C ARG A 341 -12.65 1.65 -1.88
N LEU A 342 -11.41 1.17 -1.88
CA LEU A 342 -10.33 1.75 -1.06
C LEU A 342 -9.92 3.14 -1.58
N LEU A 343 -9.81 3.31 -2.89
CA LEU A 343 -9.50 4.61 -3.51
C LEU A 343 -10.59 5.65 -3.27
N ALA A 344 -11.87 5.26 -3.31
CA ALA A 344 -12.98 6.17 -3.02
C ALA A 344 -12.98 6.70 -1.58
N LYS A 345 -12.38 5.96 -0.64
CA LYS A 345 -12.20 6.39 0.76
C LYS A 345 -10.95 7.25 0.98
N ARG A 346 -10.03 7.24 0.03
CA ARG A 346 -8.74 7.92 0.10
C ARG A 346 -8.92 9.41 -0.21
N ARG A 347 -8.49 10.29 0.70
CA ARG A 347 -8.45 11.75 0.53
C ARG A 347 -7.33 12.17 -0.41
N ASN A 348 -6.11 11.63 -0.24
CA ASN A 348 -4.97 11.93 -1.11
C ASN A 348 -3.84 10.88 -1.03
N VAL A 349 -2.86 11.03 -1.91
CA VAL A 349 -1.76 10.06 -2.04
C VAL A 349 -0.90 9.95 -0.77
N PHE A 350 -0.72 11.02 0.00
CA PHE A 350 0.24 11.06 1.11
C PHE A 350 -0.37 10.77 2.49
N LEU A 351 -1.61 11.23 2.72
CA LEU A 351 -2.25 11.19 4.04
C LEU A 351 -3.25 10.05 4.22
N GLY A 352 -3.68 9.40 3.15
CA GLY A 352 -4.84 8.52 3.20
C GLY A 352 -6.06 9.28 2.78
#